data_AF-A0A958QGI8-F1
#
_entry.id   AF-A0A958QGI8-F1
#
_cell.length_a   1.000
_cell.length_b   1.000
_cell.length_c   1.000
_cell.angle_alpha   90.00
_cell.angle_beta   90.00
_cell.angle_gamma   90.00
#
_symmetry.space_group_name_H-M   'P 1'
#
loop_
_entity.id
_entity.type
_entity.pdbx_description
1 polymer ?
#
loop_
_entity_poly.entity_id
_entity_poly.type
_entity_poly.pdbx_seq_one_letter_code
_entity_poly.pdbx_strand_id
1 'polypeptide(L)'
;VSVLLGVLATLTQANGVFALLCLLFIWLNQRRFTAAAFGAVVFAGMFFWAHGSTVERLLHGTQQSTAVVSLWQYLVYALSFIGGAASEESLWRTACVGAIIAALLLELVCEGRKTAPALSAFALFLLLTAAVNALGRAPMGLDLAYTTSRYALVSLMCFITAMLSVWRRTPQKRRTAVAFGLIGISAVYLLLSYSYFEPQFGLRKELLQDSRRTWTEFGGGLAHPSPEHAKAILLKSAELGIFTFEASGVKASLQKPLALTKGIRSARGGVLAVEQFLSNEKYLWVRGWAFDASSTPVCTPQAVVLNSEGGGIAAFGLERRLRPDVSRHHRDSRLDQSGFSALIDRRRLPVSGADLRLGVVLGGCKDDKVLYSKTVNHVDQN
;
A
#
# COMPACT_ATOMS: atom_id res chain seq x y z
N VAL A 1 -21.40 18.74 -18.79
CA VAL A 1 -20.68 17.50 -18.42
C VAL A 1 -19.20 17.54 -18.82
N SER A 2 -18.84 17.69 -20.10
CA SER A 2 -17.42 17.74 -20.53
C SER A 2 -16.60 18.88 -19.91
N VAL A 3 -17.22 20.06 -19.73
CA VAL A 3 -16.61 21.19 -19.00
C VAL A 3 -16.42 20.86 -17.52
N LEU A 4 -17.40 20.22 -16.89
CA LEU A 4 -17.32 19.77 -15.49
C LEU A 4 -16.22 18.72 -15.29
N LEU A 5 -16.05 17.80 -16.24
CA LEU A 5 -14.97 16.80 -16.25
C LEU A 5 -13.59 17.44 -16.49
N GLY A 6 -13.51 18.50 -17.31
CA GLY A 6 -12.29 19.30 -17.46
C GLY A 6 -11.92 20.10 -16.20
N VAL A 7 -12.93 20.62 -15.49
CA VAL A 7 -12.77 21.28 -14.18
C VAL A 7 -12.34 20.28 -13.10
N LEU A 8 -12.87 19.05 -13.11
CA LEU A 8 -12.44 18.00 -12.18
C LEU A 8 -11.03 17.48 -12.50
N ALA A 9 -10.64 17.43 -13.78
CA ALA A 9 -9.29 17.08 -14.21
C ALA A 9 -8.23 18.12 -13.80
N THR A 10 -8.59 19.40 -13.78
CA THR A 10 -7.71 20.51 -13.38
C THR A 10 -7.40 20.57 -11.89
N LEU A 11 -8.15 19.85 -11.05
CA LEU A 11 -7.88 19.72 -9.61
C LEU A 11 -6.74 18.73 -9.28
N THR A 12 -6.18 18.03 -10.27
CA THR A 12 -4.97 17.21 -10.10
C THR A 12 -3.82 17.83 -10.89
N GLN A 13 -2.77 18.28 -10.18
CA GLN A 13 -1.75 19.22 -10.68
C GLN A 13 -1.14 18.88 -12.05
N ALA A 14 -0.86 17.62 -12.37
CA ALA A 14 -0.27 17.25 -13.67
C ALA A 14 -1.32 17.16 -14.80
N ASN A 15 -2.56 16.86 -14.47
CA ASN A 15 -3.60 16.56 -15.44
C ASN A 15 -4.30 17.83 -15.96
N GLY A 16 -4.24 18.92 -15.20
CA GLY A 16 -4.84 20.19 -15.61
C GLY A 16 -4.33 20.72 -16.94
N VAL A 17 -3.03 20.56 -17.23
CA VAL A 17 -2.42 20.99 -18.50
C VAL A 17 -2.96 20.21 -19.70
N PHE A 18 -3.20 18.90 -19.54
CA PHE A 18 -3.72 18.06 -20.62
C PHE A 18 -5.19 18.34 -20.93
N ALA A 19 -5.97 18.76 -19.93
CA ALA A 19 -7.34 19.21 -20.17
C ALA A 19 -7.37 20.38 -21.17
N LEU A 20 -6.31 21.19 -21.21
CA LEU A 20 -6.18 22.32 -22.12
C LEU A 20 -5.83 21.89 -23.54
N LEU A 21 -4.93 20.93 -23.70
CA LEU A 21 -4.65 20.34 -25.01
C LEU A 21 -5.91 19.68 -25.58
N CYS A 22 -6.75 19.10 -24.73
CA CYS A 22 -8.03 18.53 -25.11
C CYS A 22 -9.08 19.59 -25.45
N LEU A 23 -9.14 20.71 -24.72
CA LEU A 23 -10.00 21.84 -25.05
C LEU A 23 -9.56 22.55 -26.33
N LEU A 24 -8.25 22.70 -26.55
CA LEU A 24 -7.67 23.21 -27.80
C LEU A 24 -7.99 22.27 -28.96
N PHE A 25 -7.87 20.95 -28.76
CA PHE A 25 -8.23 19.95 -29.74
C PHE A 25 -9.73 19.98 -30.08
N ILE A 26 -10.60 20.14 -29.07
CA ILE A 26 -12.04 20.34 -29.27
C ILE A 26 -12.28 21.63 -30.04
N TRP A 27 -11.58 22.72 -29.71
CA TRP A 27 -11.73 24.01 -30.36
C TRP A 27 -11.31 24.00 -31.83
N LEU A 28 -10.15 23.41 -32.15
CA LEU A 28 -9.66 23.26 -33.52
C LEU A 28 -10.63 22.44 -34.38
N ASN A 29 -11.32 21.46 -33.79
CA ASN A 29 -12.28 20.61 -34.48
C ASN A 29 -13.72 21.15 -34.43
N GLN A 30 -14.04 22.06 -33.50
CA GLN A 30 -15.36 22.63 -33.30
C GLN A 30 -15.23 24.14 -33.00
N ARG A 31 -15.38 24.97 -34.05
CA ARG A 31 -15.28 26.45 -33.99
C ARG A 31 -16.17 27.12 -32.92
N ARG A 32 -17.14 26.41 -32.34
CA ARG A 32 -18.12 26.92 -31.37
C ARG A 32 -17.57 27.08 -29.93
N PHE A 33 -16.32 26.67 -29.66
CA PHE A 33 -15.75 26.65 -28.30
C PHE A 33 -14.55 27.61 -28.08
N THR A 34 -14.44 28.69 -28.85
CA THR A 34 -13.36 29.70 -28.77
C THR A 34 -13.13 30.24 -27.35
N ALA A 35 -14.21 30.64 -26.66
CA ALA A 35 -14.12 31.19 -25.32
C ALA A 35 -13.61 30.18 -24.27
N ALA A 36 -14.00 28.91 -24.39
CA ALA A 36 -13.55 27.84 -23.51
C ALA A 36 -12.06 27.51 -23.73
N ALA A 37 -11.60 27.54 -24.98
CA ALA A 37 -10.18 27.35 -25.30
C ALA A 37 -9.31 28.52 -24.80
N PHE A 38 -9.78 29.75 -24.96
CA PHE A 38 -9.09 30.92 -24.43
C PHE A 38 -8.99 30.90 -22.90
N GLY A 39 -10.11 30.64 -22.21
CA GLY A 39 -10.13 30.50 -20.75
C GLY A 39 -9.20 29.38 -20.25
N ALA A 40 -9.11 28.28 -20.99
CA ALA A 40 -8.14 27.22 -20.76
C ALA A 40 -6.69 27.73 -20.85
N VAL A 41 -6.30 28.40 -21.94
CA VAL A 41 -4.93 28.91 -22.12
C VAL A 41 -4.52 29.88 -21.01
N VAL A 42 -5.43 30.78 -20.60
CA VAL A 42 -5.17 31.71 -19.49
C VAL A 42 -4.98 30.96 -18.17
N PHE A 43 -5.84 29.99 -17.88
CA PHE A 43 -5.72 29.16 -16.67
C PHE A 43 -4.42 28.36 -16.65
N ALA A 44 -3.96 27.86 -17.82
CA ALA A 44 -2.65 27.23 -18.00
C ALA A 44 -1.51 28.13 -17.57
N GLY A 45 -1.49 29.35 -18.12
CA GLY A 45 -0.43 30.31 -17.88
C GLY A 45 -0.34 30.65 -16.40
N MET A 46 -1.49 30.87 -15.76
CA MET A 46 -1.56 31.10 -14.32
C MET A 46 -1.08 29.89 -13.50
N PHE A 47 -1.46 28.68 -13.90
CA PHE A 47 -1.02 27.45 -13.23
C PHE A 47 0.50 27.25 -13.34
N PHE A 48 1.06 27.33 -14.55
CA PHE A 48 2.51 27.21 -14.75
C PHE A 48 3.30 28.32 -14.08
N TRP A 49 2.78 29.55 -14.06
CA TRP A 49 3.41 30.67 -13.36
C TRP A 49 3.45 30.46 -11.84
N ALA A 50 2.33 30.01 -11.24
CA ALA A 50 2.27 29.71 -9.82
C ALA A 50 3.20 28.53 -9.44
N HIS A 51 3.23 27.48 -10.26
CA HIS A 51 3.94 26.24 -9.94
C HIS A 51 5.39 26.17 -10.39
N GLY A 52 5.81 26.97 -11.39
CA GLY A 52 7.22 27.05 -11.79
C GLY A 52 8.13 27.37 -10.60
N SER A 53 7.67 28.26 -9.71
CA SER A 53 8.36 28.63 -8.47
C SER A 53 8.44 27.52 -7.40
N THR A 54 7.63 26.46 -7.54
CA THR A 54 7.54 25.33 -6.59
C THR A 54 8.32 24.12 -7.10
N VAL A 55 8.30 23.89 -8.42
CA VAL A 55 9.07 22.83 -9.09
C VAL A 55 10.57 23.05 -8.93
N GLU A 56 11.03 24.31 -9.03
CA GLU A 56 12.43 24.68 -8.79
C GLU A 56 12.90 24.33 -7.36
N ARG A 57 12.03 24.50 -6.36
CA ARG A 57 12.30 24.13 -4.96
C ARG A 57 12.31 22.62 -4.73
N LEU A 58 11.46 21.86 -5.42
CA LEU A 58 11.44 20.40 -5.34
C LEU A 58 12.63 19.75 -6.05
N LEU A 59 13.03 20.29 -7.20
CA LEU A 59 14.19 19.81 -7.96
C LEU A 59 15.51 20.02 -7.21
N HIS A 60 15.63 21.07 -6.40
CA HIS A 60 16.80 21.28 -5.55
C HIS A 60 16.80 20.46 -4.25
N GLY A 61 15.64 19.98 -3.78
CA GLY A 61 15.52 19.28 -2.49
C GLY A 61 15.53 17.75 -2.56
N THR A 62 15.09 17.16 -3.67
CA THR A 62 15.13 15.71 -3.84
C THR A 62 16.35 15.32 -4.67
N GLN A 63 17.31 14.60 -4.08
CA GLN A 63 18.30 13.80 -4.81
C GLN A 63 17.56 12.74 -5.65
N GLN A 64 16.92 13.16 -6.75
CA GLN A 64 16.46 12.24 -7.76
C GLN A 64 17.72 11.63 -8.36
N SER A 65 17.87 10.32 -8.17
CA SER A 65 18.89 9.54 -8.83
C SER A 65 18.94 9.93 -10.30
N THR A 66 20.04 10.53 -10.73
CA THR A 66 20.28 10.95 -12.12
C THR A 66 20.55 9.76 -13.03
N ALA A 67 19.96 8.60 -12.71
CA ALA A 67 19.99 7.43 -13.56
C ALA A 67 19.39 7.84 -14.90
N VAL A 68 20.20 7.73 -15.96
CA VAL A 68 19.77 7.99 -17.33
C VAL A 68 18.68 6.98 -17.66
N VAL A 69 17.43 7.42 -17.61
CA VAL A 69 16.28 6.58 -17.93
C VAL A 69 16.20 6.44 -19.44
N SER A 70 16.19 5.20 -19.94
CA SER A 70 16.08 4.96 -21.38
C SER A 70 14.67 5.26 -21.90
N LEU A 71 14.54 5.63 -23.17
CA LEU A 71 13.23 5.83 -23.81
C LEU A 71 12.31 4.61 -23.65
N TRP A 72 12.89 3.41 -23.66
CA TRP A 72 12.20 2.16 -23.40
C TRP A 72 11.55 2.11 -22.03
N GLN A 73 12.24 2.57 -20.97
CA GLN A 73 11.68 2.59 -19.62
C GLN A 73 10.47 3.53 -19.52
N TYR A 74 10.51 4.71 -20.18
CA TYR A 74 9.35 5.60 -20.25
C TYR A 74 8.16 4.94 -20.96
N LEU A 75 8.41 4.26 -22.08
CA LEU A 75 7.37 3.55 -22.82
C LEU A 75 6.75 2.42 -21.98
N VAL A 76 7.58 1.57 -21.38
CA VAL A 76 7.12 0.46 -20.52
C VAL A 76 6.36 0.98 -19.32
N TYR A 77 6.81 2.08 -18.71
CA TYR A 77 6.09 2.73 -17.61
C TYR A 77 4.72 3.20 -18.08
N ALA A 78 4.64 3.96 -19.18
CA ALA A 78 3.37 4.50 -19.69
C ALA A 78 2.39 3.38 -20.03
N LEU A 79 2.86 2.30 -20.67
CA LEU A 79 2.03 1.14 -20.98
C LEU A 79 1.58 0.42 -19.72
N SER A 80 2.48 0.17 -18.76
CA SER A 80 2.12 -0.46 -17.48
C SER A 80 1.14 0.40 -16.69
N PHE A 81 1.29 1.73 -16.73
CA PHE A 81 0.35 2.67 -16.13
C PHE A 81 -1.04 2.58 -16.78
N ILE A 82 -1.13 2.49 -18.11
CA ILE A 82 -2.41 2.34 -18.82
C ILE A 82 -3.06 0.99 -18.48
N GLY A 83 -2.26 -0.09 -18.36
CA GLY A 83 -2.74 -1.45 -18.09
C GLY A 83 -2.91 -1.81 -16.61
N GLY A 84 -2.53 -0.94 -15.68
CA GLY A 84 -2.43 -1.24 -14.24
C GLY A 84 -3.70 -1.80 -13.59
N ALA A 85 -4.89 -1.41 -14.05
CA ALA A 85 -6.17 -1.90 -13.54
C ALA A 85 -6.44 -3.38 -13.87
N ALA A 86 -5.76 -3.93 -14.88
CA ALA A 86 -6.00 -5.28 -15.38
C ALA A 86 -4.96 -6.31 -14.88
N SER A 87 -3.82 -5.88 -14.35
CA SER A 87 -2.76 -6.78 -13.88
C SER A 87 -1.88 -6.11 -12.84
N GLU A 88 -1.75 -6.72 -11.65
CA GLU A 88 -0.92 -6.19 -10.55
C GLU A 88 0.36 -7.01 -10.29
N GLU A 89 0.52 -8.18 -10.93
CA GLU A 89 1.57 -9.13 -10.54
C GLU A 89 2.83 -9.10 -11.43
N SER A 90 2.72 -8.59 -12.64
CA SER A 90 3.83 -8.63 -13.60
C SER A 90 3.86 -7.38 -14.46
N LEU A 91 4.99 -6.68 -14.40
CA LEU A 91 5.26 -5.52 -15.25
C LEU A 91 4.94 -5.81 -16.72
N TRP A 92 5.39 -6.95 -17.25
CA TRP A 92 5.19 -7.30 -18.66
C TRP A 92 3.75 -7.61 -19.02
N ARG A 93 3.03 -8.35 -18.17
CA ARG A 93 1.60 -8.61 -18.41
C ARG A 93 0.81 -7.30 -18.41
N THR A 94 1.12 -6.42 -17.47
CA THR A 94 0.51 -5.10 -17.36
C THR A 94 0.81 -4.23 -18.58
N ALA A 95 2.07 -4.16 -19.01
CA ALA A 95 2.49 -3.42 -20.18
C ALA A 95 1.82 -3.94 -21.46
N CYS A 96 1.69 -5.27 -21.64
CA CYS A 96 1.00 -5.86 -22.78
C CYS A 96 -0.48 -5.49 -22.82
N VAL A 97 -1.20 -5.57 -21.69
CA VAL A 97 -2.60 -5.14 -21.61
C VAL A 97 -2.71 -3.63 -21.89
N GLY A 98 -1.79 -2.84 -21.32
CA GLY A 98 -1.70 -1.42 -21.57
C GLY A 98 -1.47 -1.06 -23.03
N ALA A 99 -0.64 -1.82 -23.75
CA ALA A 99 -0.41 -1.64 -25.19
C ALA A 99 -1.68 -1.85 -26.01
N ILE A 100 -2.47 -2.88 -25.68
CA ILE A 100 -3.76 -3.14 -26.32
C ILE A 100 -4.74 -1.99 -26.05
N ILE A 101 -4.86 -1.55 -24.80
CA ILE A 101 -5.71 -0.41 -24.42
C ILE A 101 -5.25 0.87 -25.13
N ALA A 102 -3.95 1.15 -25.14
CA ALA A 102 -3.37 2.31 -25.80
C ALA A 102 -3.66 2.32 -27.31
N ALA A 103 -3.55 1.18 -27.98
CA ALA A 103 -3.90 1.04 -29.40
C ALA A 103 -5.38 1.35 -29.65
N LEU A 104 -6.29 0.81 -28.84
CA LEU A 104 -7.73 1.10 -28.94
C LEU A 104 -8.06 2.58 -28.70
N LEU A 105 -7.38 3.22 -27.74
CA LEU A 105 -7.52 4.64 -27.48
C LEU A 105 -6.97 5.50 -28.62
N LEU A 106 -5.81 5.16 -29.19
CA LEU A 106 -5.22 5.85 -30.34
C LEU A 106 -6.14 5.77 -31.56
N GLU A 107 -6.70 4.60 -31.81
CA GLU A 107 -7.66 4.40 -32.89
C GLU A 107 -8.94 5.24 -32.68
N LEU A 108 -9.46 5.29 -31.44
CA LEU A 108 -10.58 6.15 -31.06
C LEU A 108 -10.25 7.65 -31.25
N VAL A 109 -9.01 8.05 -30.96
CA VAL A 109 -8.51 9.40 -31.20
C VAL A 109 -8.45 9.69 -32.69
N CYS A 110 -8.10 8.74 -33.56
CA CYS A 110 -7.99 8.95 -35.00
C CYS A 110 -9.35 9.00 -35.69
N GLU A 111 -10.23 8.04 -35.42
CA GLU A 111 -11.54 7.94 -36.09
C GLU A 111 -12.59 8.86 -35.47
N GLY A 112 -12.56 9.01 -34.15
CA GLY A 112 -13.59 9.72 -33.41
C GLY A 112 -13.52 11.25 -33.55
N ARG A 113 -12.43 11.81 -34.12
CA ARG A 113 -12.25 13.28 -34.25
C ARG A 113 -13.45 13.97 -34.89
N LYS A 114 -14.01 13.33 -35.92
CA LYS A 114 -15.15 13.88 -36.68
C LYS A 114 -16.50 13.51 -36.09
N THR A 115 -16.60 12.32 -35.49
CA THR A 115 -17.89 11.70 -35.18
C THR A 115 -18.25 11.74 -33.68
N ALA A 116 -17.25 11.77 -32.79
CA ALA A 116 -17.41 11.95 -31.34
C ALA A 116 -16.19 12.68 -30.74
N PRO A 117 -15.96 13.95 -31.11
CA PRO A 117 -14.75 14.69 -30.76
C PRO A 117 -14.50 14.78 -29.26
N ALA A 118 -15.56 14.81 -28.43
CA ALA A 118 -15.42 14.82 -26.98
C ALA A 118 -14.81 13.53 -26.44
N LEU A 119 -15.23 12.36 -26.95
CA LEU A 119 -14.69 11.06 -26.54
C LEU A 119 -13.25 10.88 -27.03
N SER A 120 -12.94 11.34 -28.25
CA SER A 120 -11.57 11.37 -28.76
C SER A 120 -10.66 12.30 -27.96
N ALA A 121 -11.14 13.48 -27.59
CA ALA A 121 -10.39 14.40 -26.74
C ALA A 121 -10.11 13.76 -25.37
N PHE A 122 -11.09 13.06 -24.78
CA PHE A 122 -10.90 12.34 -23.53
C PHE A 122 -9.92 11.16 -23.65
N ALA A 123 -9.95 10.39 -24.75
CA ALA A 123 -8.96 9.34 -24.99
C ALA A 123 -7.54 9.92 -25.14
N LEU A 124 -7.40 11.04 -25.86
CA LEU A 124 -6.11 11.74 -26.00
C LEU A 124 -5.62 12.25 -24.64
N PHE A 125 -6.51 12.82 -23.82
CA PHE A 125 -6.21 13.26 -22.46
C PHE A 125 -5.58 12.15 -21.63
N LEU A 126 -6.19 10.96 -21.66
CA LEU A 126 -5.72 9.80 -20.89
C LEU A 126 -4.34 9.31 -21.37
N LEU A 127 -4.12 9.26 -22.69
CA LEU A 127 -2.82 8.89 -23.26
C LEU A 127 -1.70 9.87 -22.86
N LEU A 128 -1.98 11.18 -22.94
CA LEU A 128 -1.01 12.21 -22.54
C LEU A 128 -0.74 12.18 -21.04
N THR A 129 -1.77 11.94 -20.23
CA THR A 129 -1.65 11.75 -18.78
C THR A 129 -0.72 10.59 -18.45
N ALA A 130 -0.84 9.46 -19.13
CA ALA A 130 0.05 8.31 -18.94
C ALA A 130 1.49 8.62 -19.34
N ALA A 131 1.69 9.30 -20.49
CA ALA A 131 3.01 9.68 -20.97
C ALA A 131 3.74 10.62 -19.99
N VAL A 132 3.04 11.59 -19.41
CA VAL A 132 3.66 12.56 -18.49
C VAL A 132 3.87 11.99 -17.10
N ASN A 133 2.99 11.12 -16.62
CA ASN A 133 3.29 10.33 -15.44
C ASN A 133 4.56 9.50 -15.66
N ALA A 134 4.74 8.89 -16.83
CA ALA A 134 5.99 8.20 -17.15
C ALA A 134 7.20 9.13 -17.10
N LEU A 135 7.13 10.33 -17.70
CA LEU A 135 8.24 11.30 -17.65
C LEU A 135 8.63 11.67 -16.21
N GLY A 136 7.66 11.91 -15.33
CA GLY A 136 7.94 12.32 -13.95
C GLY A 136 8.27 11.17 -12.99
N ARG A 137 7.89 9.93 -13.32
CA ARG A 137 7.92 8.80 -12.37
C ARG A 137 8.75 7.60 -12.81
N ALA A 138 9.04 7.42 -14.09
CA ALA A 138 9.91 6.33 -14.54
C ALA A 138 11.30 6.32 -13.87
N PRO A 139 11.94 7.48 -13.57
CA PRO A 139 13.19 7.50 -12.79
C PRO A 139 13.07 6.94 -11.37
N MET A 140 11.86 6.87 -10.81
CA MET A 140 11.60 6.35 -9.47
C MET A 140 11.45 4.82 -9.43
N GLY A 141 11.41 4.15 -10.59
CA GLY A 141 11.18 2.70 -10.71
C GLY A 141 9.96 2.35 -11.56
N LEU A 142 10.06 1.27 -12.34
CA LEU A 142 8.98 0.78 -13.22
C LEU A 142 7.84 0.09 -12.46
N ASP A 143 8.16 -0.48 -11.30
CA ASP A 143 7.24 -1.13 -10.39
C ASP A 143 6.16 -0.17 -9.88
N LEU A 144 6.49 1.11 -9.70
CA LEU A 144 5.54 2.13 -9.29
C LEU A 144 4.37 2.31 -10.26
N ALA A 145 4.54 1.98 -11.55
CA ALA A 145 3.50 2.16 -12.56
C ALA A 145 2.23 1.32 -12.31
N TYR A 146 2.38 0.14 -11.67
CA TYR A 146 1.29 -0.81 -11.46
C TYR A 146 1.05 -1.13 -9.98
N THR A 147 1.99 -0.83 -9.08
CA THR A 147 1.84 -1.12 -7.64
C THR A 147 1.14 -0.01 -6.86
N THR A 148 1.12 1.23 -7.37
CA THR A 148 0.49 2.35 -6.64
C THR A 148 -0.99 2.49 -6.95
N SER A 149 -1.83 2.28 -5.94
CA SER A 149 -3.29 2.38 -6.02
C SER A 149 -3.80 3.75 -6.51
N ARG A 150 -3.01 4.81 -6.36
CA ARG A 150 -3.35 6.17 -6.81
C ARG A 150 -3.60 6.27 -8.31
N TYR A 151 -3.00 5.39 -9.12
CA TYR A 151 -3.11 5.41 -10.57
C TYR A 151 -4.10 4.37 -11.13
N ALA A 152 -4.58 3.46 -10.29
CA ALA A 152 -5.57 2.46 -10.67
C ALA A 152 -6.84 3.10 -11.25
N LEU A 153 -7.26 4.25 -10.71
CA LEU A 153 -8.43 4.98 -11.22
C LEU A 153 -8.22 5.50 -12.65
N VAL A 154 -7.03 6.00 -12.98
CA VAL A 154 -6.72 6.49 -14.34
C VAL A 154 -6.67 5.32 -15.32
N SER A 155 -6.00 4.23 -14.94
CA SER A 155 -5.99 3.00 -15.75
C SER A 155 -7.40 2.44 -15.98
N LEU A 156 -8.27 2.46 -14.95
CA LEU A 156 -9.66 2.07 -15.08
C LEU A 156 -10.42 2.98 -16.06
N MET A 157 -10.19 4.30 -16.02
CA MET A 157 -10.77 5.22 -17.01
C MET A 157 -10.26 4.93 -18.43
N CYS A 158 -8.98 4.59 -18.62
CA CYS A 158 -8.43 4.13 -19.91
C CYS A 158 -9.17 2.88 -20.40
N PHE A 159 -9.33 1.89 -19.53
CA PHE A 159 -10.01 0.64 -19.85
C PHE A 159 -11.48 0.89 -20.25
N ILE A 160 -12.25 1.62 -19.43
CA ILE A 160 -13.65 1.95 -19.72
C ILE A 160 -13.77 2.69 -21.05
N THR A 161 -12.91 3.68 -21.29
CA THR A 161 -12.92 4.46 -22.53
C THR A 161 -12.61 3.59 -23.76
N ALA A 162 -11.65 2.65 -23.63
CA ALA A 162 -11.37 1.68 -24.68
C ALA A 162 -12.56 0.74 -24.93
N MET A 163 -13.24 0.28 -23.88
CA MET A 163 -14.45 -0.55 -24.02
C MET A 163 -15.61 0.21 -24.68
N LEU A 164 -15.78 1.50 -24.37
CA LEU A 164 -16.76 2.35 -25.05
C LEU A 164 -16.43 2.52 -26.54
N SER A 165 -15.15 2.57 -26.91
CA SER A 165 -14.71 2.57 -28.31
C SER A 165 -15.16 1.28 -29.03
N VAL A 166 -14.88 0.13 -28.43
CA VAL A 166 -15.28 -1.19 -28.97
C VAL A 166 -16.81 -1.29 -29.08
N TRP A 167 -17.53 -0.87 -28.04
CA TRP A 167 -19.00 -0.84 -28.02
C TRP A 167 -19.58 -0.04 -29.17
N ARG A 168 -19.03 1.15 -29.42
CA ARG A 168 -19.51 2.06 -30.45
C ARG A 168 -19.40 1.43 -31.85
N ARG A 169 -18.31 0.72 -32.13
CA ARG A 169 -18.06 0.03 -33.40
C ARG A 169 -18.85 -1.27 -33.54
N THR A 170 -19.31 -1.84 -32.43
CA THR A 170 -20.07 -3.08 -32.47
C THR A 170 -21.41 -2.85 -33.17
N PRO A 171 -21.73 -3.61 -34.23
CA PRO A 171 -23.03 -3.55 -34.91
C PRO A 171 -24.16 -3.76 -33.91
N GLN A 172 -25.29 -3.07 -34.08
CA GLN A 172 -26.40 -3.09 -33.13
C GLN A 172 -26.86 -4.52 -32.77
N LYS A 173 -26.88 -5.43 -33.75
CA LYS A 173 -27.23 -6.85 -33.56
C LYS A 173 -26.29 -7.62 -32.63
N ARG A 174 -25.03 -7.19 -32.47
CA ARG A 174 -24.01 -7.83 -31.61
C ARG A 174 -23.79 -7.12 -30.28
N ARG A 175 -24.39 -5.94 -30.08
CA ARG A 175 -24.20 -5.13 -28.86
C ARG A 175 -24.64 -5.88 -27.61
N THR A 176 -25.78 -6.56 -27.64
CA THR A 176 -26.25 -7.35 -26.50
C THR A 176 -25.25 -8.43 -26.10
N ALA A 177 -24.71 -9.18 -27.07
CA ALA A 177 -23.69 -10.20 -26.82
C ALA A 177 -22.40 -9.60 -26.23
N VAL A 178 -21.93 -8.45 -26.74
CA VAL A 178 -20.77 -7.75 -26.19
C VAL A 178 -21.05 -7.24 -24.77
N ALA A 179 -22.26 -6.73 -24.48
CA ALA A 179 -22.62 -6.29 -23.12
C ALA A 179 -22.56 -7.46 -22.14
N PHE A 180 -23.18 -8.59 -22.47
CA PHE A 180 -23.14 -9.78 -21.63
C PHE A 180 -21.71 -10.32 -21.46
N GLY A 181 -20.89 -10.27 -22.51
CA GLY A 181 -19.47 -10.61 -22.42
C GLY A 181 -18.71 -9.72 -21.43
N LEU A 182 -18.91 -8.41 -21.50
CA LEU A 182 -18.28 -7.44 -20.59
C LEU A 182 -18.75 -7.61 -19.14
N ILE A 183 -20.05 -7.85 -18.93
CA ILE A 183 -20.61 -8.15 -17.60
C ILE A 183 -19.99 -9.45 -17.07
N GLY A 184 -19.92 -10.49 -17.89
CA GLY A 184 -19.30 -11.77 -17.53
C GLY A 184 -17.84 -11.63 -17.13
N ILE A 185 -17.03 -10.93 -17.95
CA ILE A 185 -15.61 -10.66 -17.64
C ILE A 185 -15.48 -9.87 -16.33
N SER A 186 -16.36 -8.88 -16.11
CA SER A 186 -16.35 -8.05 -14.90
C SER A 186 -16.73 -8.87 -13.65
N ALA A 187 -17.70 -9.78 -13.76
CA ALA A 187 -18.07 -10.68 -12.69
C ALA A 187 -16.94 -11.67 -12.35
N VAL A 188 -16.30 -12.26 -13.37
CA VAL A 188 -15.12 -13.13 -13.17
C VAL A 188 -13.98 -12.37 -12.51
N TYR A 189 -13.67 -11.16 -12.99
CA TYR A 189 -12.65 -10.31 -12.38
C TYR A 189 -12.96 -10.00 -10.91
N LEU A 190 -14.22 -9.64 -10.59
CA LEU A 190 -14.63 -9.36 -9.21
C LEU A 190 -14.49 -10.58 -8.30
N LEU A 191 -14.88 -11.77 -8.79
CA LEU A 191 -14.73 -13.02 -8.04
C LEU A 191 -13.26 -13.39 -7.79
N LEU A 192 -12.41 -13.26 -8.81
CA LEU A 192 -10.97 -13.52 -8.70
C LEU A 192 -10.28 -12.49 -7.81
N SER A 193 -10.67 -11.21 -7.92
CA SER A 193 -10.18 -10.14 -7.06
C SER A 193 -10.57 -10.41 -5.60
N TYR A 194 -11.84 -10.75 -5.35
CA TYR A 194 -12.31 -11.07 -4.01
C TYR A 194 -11.56 -12.26 -3.41
N SER A 195 -11.43 -13.38 -4.14
CA SER A 195 -10.73 -14.57 -3.63
C SER A 195 -9.24 -14.32 -3.37
N TYR A 196 -8.59 -13.48 -4.17
CA TYR A 196 -7.19 -13.12 -3.99
C TYR A 196 -6.95 -12.14 -2.84
N PHE A 197 -7.81 -11.11 -2.71
CA PHE A 197 -7.62 -10.04 -1.73
C PHE A 197 -8.28 -10.33 -0.37
N GLU A 198 -9.25 -11.23 -0.27
CA GLU A 198 -9.92 -11.59 1.00
C GLU A 198 -8.94 -11.97 2.13
N PRO A 199 -7.92 -12.83 1.91
CA PRO A 199 -6.92 -13.10 2.94
C PRO A 199 -6.14 -11.84 3.36
N GLN A 200 -5.86 -10.94 2.42
CA GLN A 200 -5.17 -9.68 2.70
C GLN A 200 -6.05 -8.71 3.49
N PHE A 201 -7.37 -8.71 3.28
CA PHE A 201 -8.30 -7.92 4.09
C PHE A 201 -8.31 -8.38 5.54
N GLY A 202 -8.28 -9.68 5.79
CA GLY A 202 -8.13 -10.24 7.13
C GLY A 202 -6.86 -9.74 7.82
N LEU A 203 -5.71 -9.87 7.13
CA LEU A 203 -4.42 -9.37 7.63
C LEU A 203 -4.43 -7.85 7.88
N ARG A 204 -4.96 -7.06 6.94
CA ARG A 204 -5.03 -5.59 7.09
C ARG A 204 -5.94 -5.18 8.24
N LYS A 205 -7.06 -5.87 8.43
CA LYS A 205 -7.96 -5.64 9.57
C LYS A 205 -7.26 -5.92 10.88
N GLU A 206 -6.52 -7.03 10.96
CA GLU A 206 -5.74 -7.40 12.15
C GLU A 206 -4.63 -6.37 12.43
N LEU A 207 -3.87 -5.96 11.41
CA LEU A 207 -2.85 -4.91 11.53
C LEU A 207 -3.42 -3.56 11.98
N LEU A 208 -4.61 -3.19 11.51
CA LEU A 208 -5.31 -1.97 11.94
C LEU A 208 -5.79 -2.07 13.38
N GLN A 209 -6.33 -3.22 13.79
CA GLN A 209 -6.72 -3.47 15.18
C GLN A 209 -5.51 -3.41 16.12
N ASP A 210 -4.37 -3.98 15.71
CA ASP A 210 -3.12 -3.92 16.45
C ASP A 210 -2.56 -2.51 16.54
N SER A 211 -2.54 -1.79 15.42
CA SER A 211 -2.04 -0.41 15.38
C SER A 211 -2.90 0.48 16.26
N ARG A 212 -4.22 0.31 16.21
CA ARG A 212 -5.17 0.97 17.12
C ARG A 212 -4.83 0.65 18.56
N ARG A 213 -4.69 -0.63 18.91
CA ARG A 213 -4.44 -1.08 20.28
C ARG A 213 -3.13 -0.53 20.84
N THR A 214 -2.06 -0.70 20.07
CA THR A 214 -0.72 -0.21 20.41
C THR A 214 -0.75 1.29 20.66
N TRP A 215 -1.46 2.02 19.79
CA TRP A 215 -1.57 3.45 19.92
C TRP A 215 -2.41 3.89 21.13
N THR A 216 -3.54 3.21 21.40
CA THR A 216 -4.36 3.51 22.59
C THR A 216 -3.67 3.23 23.91
N GLU A 217 -2.85 2.18 23.97
CA GLU A 217 -2.23 1.73 25.22
C GLU A 217 -0.85 2.37 25.46
N PHE A 218 -0.09 2.65 24.39
CA PHE A 218 1.31 3.09 24.47
C PHE A 218 1.54 4.48 23.85
N GLY A 219 0.53 5.10 23.22
CA GLY A 219 0.69 6.39 22.55
C GLY A 219 1.56 6.34 21.28
N GLY A 220 1.92 5.15 20.80
CA GLY A 220 2.83 4.90 19.68
C GLY A 220 2.44 3.69 18.83
N GLY A 221 3.30 3.27 17.89
CA GLY A 221 3.08 2.05 17.09
C GLY A 221 2.22 2.21 15.83
N LEU A 222 1.86 3.42 15.44
CA LEU A 222 1.33 3.71 14.10
C LEU A 222 2.45 3.59 13.08
N ALA A 223 2.37 2.59 12.21
CA ALA A 223 3.21 2.53 11.02
C ALA A 223 2.72 3.60 10.00
N HIS A 224 3.13 4.84 10.21
CA HIS A 224 2.85 5.95 9.31
C HIS A 224 4.15 6.68 8.94
N PRO A 225 4.33 7.15 7.69
CA PRO A 225 5.53 7.90 7.29
C PRO A 225 5.78 9.16 8.14
N SER A 226 4.74 9.68 8.79
CA SER A 226 4.83 10.77 9.77
C SER A 226 4.05 10.38 11.03
N PRO A 227 4.68 9.70 12.00
CA PRO A 227 3.99 9.15 13.16
C PRO A 227 3.41 10.25 14.06
N GLU A 228 4.12 11.38 14.23
CA GLU A 228 3.64 12.53 15.00
C GLU A 228 2.37 13.15 14.41
N HIS A 229 2.32 13.28 13.07
CA HIS A 229 1.14 13.83 12.40
C HIS A 229 -0.06 12.88 12.52
N ALA A 230 0.17 11.57 12.37
CA ALA A 230 -0.88 10.57 12.56
C ALA A 230 -1.41 10.56 14.00
N LYS A 231 -0.52 10.66 15.00
CA LYS A 231 -0.86 10.80 16.42
C LYS A 231 -1.71 12.05 16.66
N ALA A 232 -1.30 13.20 16.14
CA ALA A 232 -2.05 14.46 16.28
C ALA A 232 -3.47 14.36 15.69
N ILE A 233 -3.62 13.77 14.50
CA ILE A 233 -4.95 13.57 13.87
C ILE A 233 -5.84 12.66 14.71
N LEU A 234 -5.29 11.55 15.22
CA LEU A 234 -6.08 10.59 16.00
C LEU A 234 -6.46 11.14 17.38
N LEU A 235 -5.57 11.87 18.05
CA LEU A 235 -5.90 12.59 19.28
C LEU A 235 -7.01 13.61 19.02
N LYS A 236 -6.88 14.39 17.94
CA LYS A 236 -7.90 15.38 17.60
C LYS A 236 -9.24 14.75 17.25
N SER A 237 -9.23 13.62 16.56
CA SER A 237 -10.44 12.87 16.21
C SER A 237 -11.15 12.33 17.45
N ALA A 238 -10.39 11.91 18.47
CA ALA A 238 -10.94 11.45 19.72
C ALA A 238 -11.47 12.59 20.61
N GLU A 239 -10.76 13.72 20.69
CA GLU A 239 -11.26 14.95 21.33
C GLU A 239 -12.60 15.40 20.73
N LEU A 240 -12.74 15.28 19.41
CA LEU A 240 -13.95 15.65 18.68
C LEU A 240 -15.07 14.59 18.78
N GLY A 241 -14.84 13.46 19.46
CA GLY A 241 -15.82 12.38 19.57
C GLY A 241 -16.11 11.65 18.25
N ILE A 242 -15.31 11.89 17.19
CA ILE A 242 -15.42 11.18 15.91
C ILE A 242 -15.10 9.69 16.10
N PHE A 243 -14.26 9.39 17.10
CA PHE A 243 -13.87 8.04 17.46
C PHE A 243 -13.70 7.90 18.97
N THR A 244 -14.14 6.76 19.53
CA THR A 244 -13.97 6.44 20.95
C THR A 244 -12.98 5.30 21.16
N PHE A 245 -12.04 5.49 22.09
CA PHE A 245 -11.14 4.42 22.54
C PHE A 245 -11.87 3.51 23.53
N GLU A 246 -12.38 2.38 23.06
CA GLU A 246 -12.75 1.31 23.96
C GLU A 246 -11.50 0.69 24.59
N ALA A 247 -11.23 1.05 25.84
CA ALA A 247 -10.14 0.47 26.65
C ALA A 247 -10.45 -0.97 27.13
N SER A 248 -11.53 -1.60 26.65
CA SER A 248 -12.03 -2.88 27.15
C SER A 248 -11.21 -4.11 26.70
N GLY A 249 -10.43 -3.99 25.62
CA GLY A 249 -9.66 -5.11 25.07
C GLY A 249 -8.40 -5.51 25.85
N VAL A 250 -7.87 -4.62 26.70
CA VAL A 250 -6.55 -4.83 27.35
C VAL A 250 -6.55 -6.07 28.27
N LYS A 251 -7.62 -6.27 29.04
CA LYS A 251 -7.68 -7.37 30.01
C LYS A 251 -7.77 -8.76 29.36
N ALA A 252 -8.43 -8.86 28.21
CA ALA A 252 -8.60 -10.13 27.50
C ALA A 252 -7.28 -10.65 26.91
N SER A 253 -6.38 -9.73 26.56
CA SER A 253 -5.11 -10.04 25.89
C SER A 253 -3.89 -9.93 26.82
N LEU A 254 -4.10 -9.72 28.12
CA LEU A 254 -3.03 -9.75 29.11
C LEU A 254 -2.50 -11.16 29.28
N GLN A 255 -1.24 -11.36 28.94
CA GLN A 255 -0.62 -12.67 28.97
C GLN A 255 -0.35 -13.10 30.41
N LYS A 256 -0.71 -14.36 30.72
CA LYS A 256 -0.42 -14.96 32.02
C LYS A 256 1.03 -15.44 32.07
N PRO A 257 1.69 -15.37 33.24
CA PRO A 257 2.98 -16.02 33.43
C PRO A 257 2.86 -17.51 33.14
N LEU A 258 3.84 -18.04 32.43
CA LEU A 258 3.97 -19.47 32.15
C LEU A 258 5.04 -20.05 33.07
N ALA A 259 4.74 -21.20 33.67
CA ALA A 259 5.76 -21.98 34.37
C ALA A 259 6.70 -22.58 33.33
N LEU A 260 7.99 -22.25 33.41
CA LEU A 260 9.02 -22.88 32.59
C LEU A 260 9.27 -24.29 33.15
N THR A 261 8.76 -25.31 32.47
CA THR A 261 8.83 -26.70 32.92
C THR A 261 10.12 -27.42 32.53
N LYS A 262 10.98 -26.81 31.70
CA LYS A 262 12.23 -27.40 31.21
C LYS A 262 13.38 -26.38 31.12
N GLY A 263 14.61 -26.88 31.22
CA GLY A 263 15.82 -26.09 31.04
C GLY A 263 15.88 -25.46 29.65
N ILE A 264 15.76 -24.14 29.61
CA ILE A 264 15.87 -23.34 28.39
C ILE A 264 17.27 -23.49 27.80
N ARG A 265 17.37 -23.94 26.55
CA ARG A 265 18.62 -23.94 25.77
C ARG A 265 18.57 -22.84 24.73
N SER A 266 19.68 -22.11 24.60
CA SER A 266 19.85 -21.16 23.49
C SER A 266 19.88 -21.91 22.17
N ALA A 267 19.01 -21.52 21.23
CA ALA A 267 18.96 -22.14 19.92
C ALA A 267 20.18 -21.72 19.09
N ARG A 268 20.80 -22.67 18.38
CA ARG A 268 21.68 -22.35 17.24
C ARG A 268 20.83 -22.40 15.97
N GLY A 269 20.85 -21.32 15.17
CA GLY A 269 20.28 -21.29 13.82
C GLY A 269 18.83 -20.78 13.68
N GLY A 270 18.13 -20.47 14.77
CA GLY A 270 16.83 -19.81 14.66
C GLY A 270 16.97 -18.31 14.44
N VAL A 271 15.96 -17.71 13.80
CA VAL A 271 15.91 -16.28 13.47
C VAL A 271 14.85 -15.64 14.35
N LEU A 272 15.20 -14.51 14.98
CA LEU A 272 14.29 -13.67 15.75
C LEU A 272 14.46 -12.23 15.28
N ALA A 273 13.36 -11.60 14.92
CA ALA A 273 13.29 -10.16 14.70
C ALA A 273 12.20 -9.56 15.57
N VAL A 274 12.58 -8.54 16.34
CA VAL A 274 11.66 -7.76 17.16
C VAL A 274 11.36 -6.48 16.39
N GLU A 275 10.09 -6.32 15.99
CA GLU A 275 9.66 -5.18 15.19
C GLU A 275 9.27 -3.99 16.07
N GLN A 276 8.61 -4.29 17.18
CA GLN A 276 8.18 -3.29 18.14
C GLN A 276 8.40 -3.81 19.54
N PHE A 277 8.99 -2.95 20.36
CA PHE A 277 9.14 -3.13 21.79
C PHE A 277 8.77 -1.81 22.45
N LEU A 278 7.58 -1.76 23.03
CA LEU A 278 7.03 -0.56 23.63
C LEU A 278 6.76 -0.83 25.10
N SER A 279 6.97 0.18 25.93
CA SER A 279 6.67 0.05 27.35
C SER A 279 6.17 1.36 27.92
N ASN A 280 5.26 1.26 28.88
CA ASN A 280 4.84 2.34 29.74
C ASN A 280 4.95 1.88 31.20
N GLU A 281 4.40 2.62 32.15
CA GLU A 281 4.46 2.27 33.59
C GLU A 281 3.73 0.95 33.94
N LYS A 282 2.72 0.56 33.16
CA LYS A 282 1.83 -0.57 33.47
C LYS A 282 2.13 -1.81 32.64
N TYR A 283 2.54 -1.62 31.39
CA TYR A 283 2.58 -2.66 30.38
C TYR A 283 3.88 -2.65 29.58
N LEU A 284 4.18 -3.81 29.03
CA LEU A 284 5.23 -4.05 28.06
C LEU A 284 4.59 -4.78 26.88
N TRP A 285 4.73 -4.19 25.70
CA TRP A 285 4.24 -4.75 24.45
C TRP A 285 5.41 -5.15 23.56
N VAL A 286 5.38 -6.40 23.12
CA VAL A 286 6.38 -6.93 22.20
C VAL A 286 5.67 -7.47 20.99
N ARG A 287 6.20 -7.15 19.82
CA ARG A 287 5.77 -7.72 18.54
C ARG A 287 6.99 -8.06 17.70
N GLY A 288 6.91 -9.19 17.01
CA GLY A 288 7.95 -9.61 16.10
C GLY A 288 7.59 -10.87 15.36
N TRP A 289 8.62 -11.53 14.86
CA TRP A 289 8.52 -12.86 14.29
C TRP A 289 9.76 -13.67 14.65
N ALA A 290 9.56 -14.97 14.82
CA ALA A 290 10.63 -15.89 15.12
C ALA A 290 10.34 -17.28 14.55
N PHE A 291 11.36 -17.95 14.05
CA PHE A 291 11.23 -19.32 13.54
C PHE A 291 12.59 -20.03 13.51
N ASP A 292 12.55 -21.35 13.36
CA ASP A 292 13.71 -22.18 13.05
C ASP A 292 13.44 -23.00 11.79
N ALA A 293 13.90 -22.51 10.64
CA ALA A 293 13.65 -23.16 9.35
C ALA A 293 14.42 -24.47 9.17
N SER A 294 15.45 -24.71 10.01
CA SER A 294 16.22 -25.96 10.00
C SER A 294 15.47 -27.13 10.65
N SER A 295 14.41 -26.84 11.38
CA SER A 295 13.58 -27.84 12.06
C SER A 295 12.44 -28.34 11.18
N THR A 296 12.12 -29.64 11.29
CA THR A 296 10.95 -30.26 10.65
C THR A 296 10.15 -31.03 11.69
N PRO A 297 8.90 -30.60 12.01
CA PRO A 297 8.21 -29.41 11.50
C PRO A 297 8.87 -28.11 11.98
N VAL A 298 8.58 -26.99 11.31
CA VAL A 298 9.12 -25.66 11.66
C VAL A 298 8.70 -25.28 13.07
N CYS A 299 9.66 -24.95 13.94
CA CYS A 299 9.38 -24.41 15.26
C CYS A 299 8.75 -23.00 15.13
N THR A 300 7.63 -22.77 15.82
CA THR A 300 6.91 -21.49 15.83
C THR A 300 6.87 -20.90 17.25
N PRO A 301 6.69 -19.57 17.41
CA PRO A 301 6.65 -18.92 18.71
C PRO A 301 5.56 -19.50 19.63
N GLN A 302 5.92 -19.79 20.88
CA GLN A 302 4.99 -20.23 21.93
C GLN A 302 4.95 -19.30 23.13
N ALA A 303 6.06 -18.66 23.46
CA ALA A 303 6.15 -17.76 24.61
C ALA A 303 7.19 -16.67 24.40
N VAL A 304 6.95 -15.52 25.03
CA VAL A 304 7.94 -14.46 25.19
C VAL A 304 8.65 -14.68 26.53
N VAL A 305 9.97 -14.63 26.51
CA VAL A 305 10.82 -14.78 27.69
C VAL A 305 11.54 -13.47 27.98
N LEU A 306 11.51 -13.04 29.23
CA LEU A 306 12.22 -11.87 29.71
C LEU A 306 13.23 -12.33 30.76
N ASN A 307 14.49 -12.00 30.52
CA ASN A 307 15.61 -12.32 31.40
C ASN A 307 16.25 -11.02 31.89
N SER A 308 16.33 -10.84 33.20
CA SER A 308 17.01 -9.70 33.82
C SER A 308 18.47 -10.07 34.07
N GLU A 309 19.42 -9.17 33.82
CA GLU A 309 20.80 -9.39 34.30
C GLU A 309 20.79 -9.55 35.84
N GLY A 310 21.22 -10.70 36.33
CA GLY A 310 21.17 -11.06 37.76
C GLY A 310 19.80 -11.47 38.31
N GLY A 311 18.74 -11.45 37.50
CA GLY A 311 17.37 -11.79 37.91
C GLY A 311 16.86 -13.10 37.32
N GLY A 312 15.73 -13.58 37.84
CA GLY A 312 15.06 -14.78 37.35
C GLY A 312 14.53 -14.61 35.91
N ILE A 313 14.29 -15.75 35.25
CA ILE A 313 13.69 -15.80 33.92
C ILE A 313 12.17 -15.87 34.06
N ALA A 314 11.45 -14.96 33.40
CA ALA A 314 9.98 -14.99 33.33
C ALA A 314 9.52 -15.29 31.91
N ALA A 315 8.55 -16.21 31.77
CA ALA A 315 7.93 -16.53 30.49
C ALA A 315 6.46 -16.11 30.49
N PHE A 316 5.99 -15.63 29.35
CA PHE A 316 4.62 -15.16 29.14
C PHE A 316 4.06 -15.79 27.87
N GLY A 317 2.76 -16.08 27.86
CA GLY A 317 2.07 -16.47 26.63
C GLY A 317 2.19 -15.40 25.53
N LEU A 318 1.83 -15.77 24.31
CA LEU A 318 1.76 -14.85 23.18
C LEU A 318 0.52 -15.13 22.33
N GLU A 319 0.12 -14.12 21.58
CA GLU A 319 -0.83 -14.25 20.47
C GLU A 319 -0.03 -14.55 19.20
N ARG A 320 -0.39 -15.63 18.50
CA ARG A 320 0.23 -15.96 17.21
C ARG A 320 -0.29 -15.02 16.13
N ARG A 321 0.57 -14.63 15.21
CA ARG A 321 0.27 -13.70 14.12
C ARG A 321 0.67 -14.29 12.78
N LEU A 322 -0.14 -14.02 11.76
CA LEU A 322 0.17 -14.40 10.39
C LEU A 322 1.22 -13.47 9.78
N ARG A 323 2.24 -14.04 9.13
CA ARG A 323 3.38 -13.34 8.51
C ARG A 323 3.68 -13.83 7.09
N PRO A 324 2.74 -13.66 6.15
CA PRO A 324 2.93 -14.05 4.76
C PRO A 324 4.00 -13.22 4.03
N ASP A 325 4.39 -12.07 4.58
CA ASP A 325 5.54 -11.30 4.15
C ASP A 325 6.87 -12.02 4.48
N VAL A 326 7.00 -12.59 5.69
CA VAL A 326 8.16 -13.39 6.11
C VAL A 326 8.26 -14.65 5.26
N SER A 327 7.14 -15.36 5.07
CA SER A 327 7.07 -16.54 4.19
C SER A 327 7.49 -16.23 2.76
N ARG A 328 7.03 -15.09 2.20
CA ARG A 328 7.41 -14.67 0.84
C ARG A 328 8.89 -14.30 0.74
N HIS A 329 9.42 -13.59 1.73
CA HIS A 329 10.84 -13.21 1.77
C HIS A 329 11.75 -14.45 1.80
N HIS A 330 11.41 -15.45 2.62
CA HIS A 330 12.18 -16.68 2.77
C HIS A 330 11.76 -17.81 1.81
N ARG A 331 10.72 -17.60 1.00
CA ARG A 331 10.15 -18.59 0.07
C ARG A 331 9.73 -19.90 0.75
N ASP A 332 9.17 -19.82 1.95
CA ASP A 332 8.71 -20.97 2.74
C ASP A 332 7.35 -20.66 3.37
N SER A 333 6.29 -21.28 2.86
CA SER A 333 4.90 -21.07 3.32
C SER A 333 4.66 -21.55 4.75
N ARG A 334 5.53 -22.42 5.29
CA ARG A 334 5.42 -22.89 6.69
C ARG A 334 5.68 -21.75 7.69
N LEU A 335 6.30 -20.66 7.24
CA LEU A 335 6.61 -19.50 8.07
C LEU A 335 5.44 -18.54 8.25
N ASP A 336 4.26 -18.84 7.69
CA ASP A 336 3.08 -17.98 7.82
C ASP A 336 2.70 -17.78 9.27
N GLN A 337 3.02 -18.71 10.17
CA GLN A 337 2.72 -18.62 11.61
C GLN A 337 3.92 -18.19 12.46
N SER A 338 4.94 -17.59 11.86
CA SER A 338 6.16 -17.16 12.58
C SER A 338 5.96 -15.87 13.39
N GLY A 339 4.86 -15.15 13.20
CA GLY A 339 4.60 -13.90 13.91
C GLY A 339 4.10 -14.09 15.33
N PHE A 340 4.41 -13.13 16.18
CA PHE A 340 3.90 -13.09 17.54
C PHE A 340 3.68 -11.66 18.06
N SER A 341 2.78 -11.55 19.04
CA SER A 341 2.64 -10.38 19.89
C SER A 341 2.34 -10.77 21.33
N ALA A 342 2.81 -9.98 22.29
CA ALA A 342 2.53 -10.19 23.71
C ALA A 342 2.34 -8.86 24.43
N LEU A 343 1.25 -8.76 25.21
CA LEU A 343 1.03 -7.71 26.20
C LEU A 343 1.29 -8.27 27.59
N ILE A 344 2.28 -7.70 28.27
CA ILE A 344 2.77 -8.16 29.57
C ILE A 344 2.54 -7.08 30.61
N ASP A 345 1.93 -7.44 31.75
CA ASP A 345 1.81 -6.54 32.91
C ASP A 345 3.17 -6.41 33.61
N ARG A 346 3.67 -5.18 33.74
CA ARG A 346 4.97 -4.91 34.36
C ARG A 346 5.04 -5.34 35.81
N ARG A 347 3.90 -5.38 36.52
CA ARG A 347 3.82 -5.86 37.92
C ARG A 347 4.17 -7.34 38.06
N ARG A 348 4.17 -8.08 36.95
CA ARG A 348 4.51 -9.52 36.90
C ARG A 348 5.97 -9.75 36.49
N LEU A 349 6.73 -8.70 36.24
CA LEU A 349 8.15 -8.82 35.90
C LEU A 349 8.98 -9.09 37.16
N PRO A 350 10.03 -9.93 37.06
CA PRO A 350 10.78 -10.39 38.22
C PRO A 350 11.58 -9.28 38.92
N VAL A 351 11.89 -8.16 38.26
CA VAL A 351 12.58 -7.01 38.85
C VAL A 351 12.12 -5.71 38.17
N SER A 352 11.82 -4.66 38.95
CA SER A 352 11.59 -3.32 38.42
C SER A 352 12.93 -2.59 38.25
N GLY A 353 13.32 -2.25 37.01
CA GLY A 353 14.44 -1.34 36.73
C GLY A 353 15.74 -1.96 36.20
N ALA A 354 15.78 -3.28 35.94
CA ALA A 354 16.94 -3.93 35.32
C ALA A 354 16.80 -4.00 33.79
N ASP A 355 17.93 -4.03 33.09
CA ASP A 355 17.97 -4.27 31.64
C ASP A 355 17.36 -5.64 31.32
N LEU A 356 16.29 -5.62 30.53
CA LEU A 356 15.57 -6.83 30.13
C LEU A 356 16.14 -7.34 28.80
N ARG A 357 16.59 -8.59 28.82
CA ARG A 357 16.87 -9.35 27.61
C ARG A 357 15.60 -10.08 27.20
N LEU A 358 15.10 -9.69 26.02
CA LEU A 358 13.97 -10.34 25.40
C LEU A 358 14.42 -11.60 24.67
N GLY A 359 13.64 -12.66 24.82
CA GLY A 359 13.73 -13.86 24.02
C GLY A 359 12.37 -14.42 23.66
N VAL A 360 12.35 -15.42 22.79
CA VAL A 360 11.15 -16.12 22.33
C VAL A 360 11.42 -17.61 22.40
N VAL A 361 10.52 -18.34 23.05
CA VAL A 361 10.49 -19.80 23.04
C VAL A 361 9.82 -20.23 21.74
N LEU A 362 10.55 -21.00 20.94
CA LEU A 362 10.03 -21.72 19.81
C LEU A 362 9.64 -23.13 20.26
N GLY A 363 8.46 -23.57 19.84
CA GLY A 363 7.94 -24.91 20.13
C GLY A 363 7.27 -25.54 18.91
N GLY A 364 6.77 -26.76 19.09
CA GLY A 364 6.26 -27.60 18.00
C GLY A 364 7.34 -28.43 17.32
N CYS A 365 8.58 -28.39 17.80
CA CYS A 365 9.70 -29.22 17.35
C CYS A 365 10.23 -30.10 18.50
N LYS A 366 11.17 -31.01 18.19
CA LYS A 366 11.61 -32.09 19.11
C LYS A 366 12.08 -31.59 20.48
N ASP A 367 12.66 -30.40 20.53
CA ASP A 367 13.08 -29.72 21.76
C ASP A 367 12.63 -28.26 21.72
N ASP A 368 12.12 -27.73 22.85
CA ASP A 368 11.85 -26.31 22.97
C ASP A 368 13.17 -25.52 22.94
N LYS A 369 13.23 -24.49 22.10
CA LYS A 369 14.43 -23.67 21.90
C LYS A 369 14.13 -22.23 22.24
N VAL A 370 15.09 -21.51 22.82
CA VAL A 370 14.94 -20.06 23.05
C VAL A 370 15.89 -19.28 22.18
N LEU A 371 15.32 -18.32 21.46
CA LEU A 371 16.05 -17.30 20.72
C LEU A 371 16.07 -16.03 21.56
N TYR A 372 17.24 -15.42 21.73
CA TYR A 372 17.37 -14.14 22.41
C TYR A 372 17.60 -13.04 21.39
N SER A 373 16.97 -11.88 21.60
CA SER A 373 17.36 -10.64 20.95
C SER A 373 18.42 -9.93 21.79
N LYS A 374 19.09 -8.95 21.18
CA LYS A 374 20.01 -8.04 21.87
C LYS A 374 19.31 -7.39 23.08
N THR A 375 20.08 -7.03 24.12
CA THR A 375 19.58 -6.33 25.32
C THR A 375 18.73 -5.14 24.90
N VAL A 376 17.49 -5.09 25.40
CA VAL A 376 16.60 -3.97 25.16
C VAL A 376 16.76 -3.04 26.34
N ASN A 377 17.69 -2.10 26.21
CA ASN A 377 17.84 -1.04 27.20
C ASN A 377 16.54 -0.24 27.24
N HIS A 378 16.20 0.26 28.42
CA HIS A 378 15.03 1.10 28.66
C HIS A 378 14.82 2.08 27.49
N VAL A 379 13.80 1.83 26.66
CA VAL A 379 13.47 2.70 25.53
C VAL A 379 13.03 4.03 26.12
N ASP A 380 13.74 5.09 25.77
CA ASP A 380 13.46 6.46 26.20
C ASP A 380 11.98 6.78 26.02
N GLN A 381 11.39 7.34 27.06
CA GLN A 381 10.08 7.98 27.00
C GLN A 381 10.23 9.25 26.15
N ASN A 382 9.89 9.16 24.85
CA ASN A 382 9.65 10.33 24.00
C ASN A 382 8.24 10.25 23.41
#